data_AF-A0A3D5FQW3-F1
#
_entry.id   AF-A0A3D5FQW3-F1
#
_cell.length_a   1.000
_cell.length_b   1.000
_cell.length_c   1.000
_cell.angle_alpha   90.00
_cell.angle_beta   90.00
_cell.angle_gamma   90.00
#
_symmetry.space_group_name_H-M   'P 1'
#
loop_
_entity.id
_entity.type
_entity.pdbx_description
1 polymer ?
#
loop_
_entity_poly.entity_id
_entity_poly.type
_entity_poly.pdbx_seq_one_letter_code
_entity_poly.pdbx_strand_id
1 'polypeptide(L)'
;DMDGDGIGDGTDSDLDGDGFGNANDDFPSDASEHNDNDGDGVGDNADPDDDNDGVPDGLDAFPMDSSESRDSDGDTLGDNADTDDDGDGVDDASDAFPLNPAEHTDSDGDNIGDNSDGDIDGDDVPNADDPFPNDSSEWADTDSDGTGDNADTDDDNDGYTDSVEADCGTDSKRPNSVPSDFDGDGVCDALDTTDSRSDDMKAENAQVDPGFTPGFPSILAAVSLIGAAMLGRRKED
;
A
#
# COMPACT_ATOMS: atom_id res chain seq x y z
N ASP A 1 47.65 1.99 -56.69
CA ASP A 1 47.55 0.57 -56.36
C ASP A 1 47.75 0.53 -54.86
N MET A 2 46.70 0.90 -54.13
CA MET A 2 46.72 1.15 -52.69
C MET A 2 46.71 -0.17 -51.92
N ASP A 3 45.95 -1.16 -52.39
CA ASP A 3 45.87 -2.51 -51.86
C ASP A 3 46.96 -3.46 -52.42
N GLY A 4 47.56 -3.13 -53.57
CA GLY A 4 48.63 -3.90 -54.19
C GLY A 4 48.16 -5.09 -55.04
N ASP A 5 46.90 -5.11 -55.49
CA ASP A 5 46.33 -6.18 -56.32
C ASP A 5 46.76 -6.10 -57.81
N GLY A 6 47.39 -4.99 -58.19
CA GLY A 6 47.86 -4.72 -59.55
C GLY A 6 46.89 -3.92 -60.43
N ILE A 7 45.78 -3.45 -59.87
CA ILE A 7 44.86 -2.47 -60.45
C ILE A 7 45.27 -1.07 -59.95
N GLY A 8 45.12 -0.06 -60.80
CA GLY A 8 45.44 1.32 -60.40
C GLY A 8 44.24 1.96 -59.71
N ASP A 9 44.46 2.67 -58.59
CA ASP A 9 43.45 3.40 -57.80
C ASP A 9 42.39 4.14 -58.61
N GLY A 10 42.78 4.78 -59.73
CA GLY A 10 41.85 5.53 -60.58
C GLY A 10 40.86 4.67 -61.39
N THR A 11 41.04 3.36 -61.37
CA THR A 11 40.19 2.34 -62.03
C THR A 11 39.79 1.23 -61.08
N ASP A 12 40.23 1.29 -59.83
CA ASP A 12 39.94 0.30 -58.83
C ASP A 12 38.50 0.44 -58.33
N SER A 13 37.85 -0.70 -58.12
CA SER A 13 36.50 -0.74 -57.54
C SER A 13 36.51 -0.98 -56.03
N ASP A 14 37.64 -1.38 -55.46
CA ASP A 14 37.86 -1.71 -54.06
C ASP A 14 39.29 -1.23 -53.74
N LEU A 15 39.40 0.00 -53.24
CA LEU A 15 40.65 0.74 -53.28
C LEU A 15 41.64 0.28 -52.20
N ASP A 16 41.16 -0.27 -51.09
CA ASP A 16 41.99 -0.76 -50.00
C ASP A 16 41.95 -2.30 -49.83
N GLY A 17 41.12 -2.98 -50.62
CA GLY A 17 41.15 -4.43 -50.81
C GLY A 17 40.53 -5.20 -49.64
N ASP A 18 39.65 -4.57 -48.87
CA ASP A 18 38.99 -5.18 -47.72
C ASP A 18 37.76 -6.03 -48.09
N GLY A 19 37.33 -5.94 -49.35
CA GLY A 19 36.22 -6.68 -49.93
C GLY A 19 34.92 -5.88 -50.04
N PHE A 20 34.89 -4.63 -49.58
CA PHE A 20 33.81 -3.67 -49.79
C PHE A 20 34.20 -2.74 -50.95
N GLY A 21 33.34 -2.68 -51.97
CA GLY A 21 33.63 -1.81 -53.11
C GLY A 21 33.41 -0.35 -52.72
N ASN A 22 34.27 0.56 -53.21
CA ASN A 22 34.32 2.02 -52.96
C ASN A 22 32.98 2.79 -52.97
N ALA A 23 31.92 2.21 -53.54
CA ALA A 23 30.59 2.82 -53.61
C ALA A 23 29.66 2.45 -52.44
N ASN A 24 30.00 1.42 -51.67
CA ASN A 24 29.27 0.91 -50.51
C ASN A 24 30.20 0.78 -49.29
N ASP A 25 31.25 1.59 -49.29
CA ASP A 25 32.30 1.62 -48.28
C ASP A 25 32.41 3.09 -47.85
N ASP A 26 32.13 3.35 -46.59
CA ASP A 26 32.15 4.68 -46.03
C ASP A 26 33.60 5.17 -45.80
N PHE A 27 34.57 4.24 -45.76
CA PHE A 27 36.01 4.50 -45.65
C PHE A 27 36.82 3.81 -46.76
N PRO A 28 36.69 4.19 -48.05
CA PRO A 28 37.34 3.53 -49.20
C PRO A 28 38.87 3.50 -49.26
N SER A 29 39.56 3.95 -48.21
CA SER A 29 41.02 3.95 -48.15
C SER A 29 41.56 3.42 -46.83
N ASP A 30 40.68 2.87 -45.99
CA ASP A 30 41.00 2.28 -44.71
C ASP A 30 40.41 0.86 -44.65
N ALA A 31 41.21 -0.13 -45.04
CA ALA A 31 40.79 -1.53 -45.04
C ALA A 31 40.40 -2.13 -43.67
N SER A 32 40.44 -1.33 -42.59
CA SER A 32 39.92 -1.73 -41.28
C SER A 32 38.53 -1.19 -40.95
N GLU A 33 37.97 -0.30 -41.77
CA GLU A 33 36.66 0.33 -41.57
C GLU A 33 35.87 0.33 -42.87
N HIS A 34 34.56 0.08 -42.81
CA HIS A 34 33.71 0.11 -44.01
C HIS A 34 32.30 0.65 -43.79
N ASN A 35 31.85 0.77 -42.53
CA ASN A 35 30.56 1.34 -42.14
C ASN A 35 30.79 2.55 -41.21
N ASP A 36 29.92 3.55 -41.33
CA ASP A 36 29.81 4.75 -40.49
C ASP A 36 28.32 4.95 -40.14
N ASN A 37 27.81 4.21 -39.15
CA ASN A 37 26.37 4.08 -38.91
C ASN A 37 25.70 5.42 -38.52
N ASP A 38 26.41 6.28 -37.78
CA ASP A 38 25.93 7.60 -37.39
C ASP A 38 26.39 8.75 -38.31
N GLY A 39 27.37 8.50 -39.18
CA GLY A 39 27.91 9.48 -40.11
C GLY A 39 28.82 10.53 -39.46
N ASP A 40 29.42 10.24 -38.30
CA ASP A 40 30.30 11.16 -37.58
C ASP A 40 31.74 11.22 -38.17
N GLY A 41 32.08 10.23 -38.99
CA GLY A 41 33.36 10.09 -39.68
C GLY A 41 34.40 9.26 -38.92
N VAL A 42 34.03 8.57 -37.86
CA VAL A 42 34.74 7.44 -37.24
C VAL A 42 34.02 6.16 -37.68
N GLY A 43 34.76 5.14 -38.09
CA GLY A 43 34.14 3.89 -38.54
C GLY A 43 33.74 3.01 -37.37
N ASP A 44 32.68 2.22 -37.55
CA ASP A 44 32.06 1.42 -36.48
C ASP A 44 33.04 0.47 -35.74
N ASN A 45 34.17 0.04 -36.35
CA ASN A 45 35.12 -0.81 -35.61
C ASN A 45 35.99 -0.02 -34.61
N ALA A 46 36.05 1.31 -34.74
CA ALA A 46 36.82 2.22 -33.91
C ALA A 46 35.95 3.21 -33.12
N ASP A 47 34.69 3.41 -33.51
CA ASP A 47 33.73 4.21 -32.78
C ASP A 47 33.37 3.49 -31.45
N PRO A 48 33.29 4.23 -30.33
CA PRO A 48 32.73 3.69 -29.09
C PRO A 48 31.20 3.80 -28.95
N ASP A 49 30.50 4.46 -29.88
CA ASP A 49 29.06 4.77 -29.85
C ASP A 49 28.52 4.86 -31.31
N ASP A 50 28.35 3.70 -31.94
CA ASP A 50 28.10 3.50 -33.38
C ASP A 50 26.83 4.21 -33.90
N ASP A 51 25.87 4.54 -33.05
CA ASP A 51 24.63 5.26 -33.44
C ASP A 51 24.48 6.65 -32.78
N ASN A 52 25.46 7.05 -31.96
CA ASN A 52 25.56 8.34 -31.29
C ASN A 52 24.31 8.69 -30.44
N ASP A 53 23.63 7.70 -29.86
CA ASP A 53 22.51 7.91 -28.94
C ASP A 53 22.96 8.34 -27.53
N GLY A 54 24.25 8.17 -27.23
CA GLY A 54 24.90 8.50 -25.97
C GLY A 54 25.15 7.32 -25.04
N VAL A 55 24.83 6.10 -25.45
CA VAL A 55 25.11 4.84 -24.77
C VAL A 55 26.20 4.09 -25.55
N PRO A 56 27.40 3.87 -24.97
CA PRO A 56 28.47 3.18 -25.69
C PRO A 56 28.09 1.73 -26.06
N ASP A 57 28.53 1.23 -27.22
CA ASP A 57 28.13 -0.09 -27.79
C ASP A 57 28.26 -1.25 -26.80
N GLY A 58 29.28 -1.20 -25.94
CA GLY A 58 29.52 -2.24 -24.94
C GLY A 58 28.47 -2.31 -23.81
N LEU A 59 27.61 -1.29 -23.73
CA LEU A 59 26.49 -1.15 -22.78
C LEU A 59 25.14 -1.04 -23.50
N ASP A 60 25.15 -0.93 -24.82
CA ASP A 60 23.98 -0.79 -25.67
C ASP A 60 23.47 -2.16 -26.13
N ALA A 61 22.17 -2.42 -25.95
CA ALA A 61 21.53 -3.64 -26.46
C ALA A 61 21.30 -3.58 -27.99
N PHE A 62 21.19 -2.38 -28.55
CA PHE A 62 20.99 -2.07 -29.96
C PHE A 62 21.99 -1.02 -30.48
N PRO A 63 23.30 -1.32 -30.55
CA PRO A 63 24.34 -0.33 -30.88
C PRO A 63 24.24 0.38 -32.25
N MET A 64 23.27 0.00 -33.09
CA MET A 64 23.10 0.51 -34.45
C MET A 64 21.75 1.24 -34.60
N ASP A 65 20.95 1.33 -33.54
CA ASP A 65 19.63 1.93 -33.56
C ASP A 65 19.57 3.04 -32.51
N SER A 66 19.80 4.27 -32.96
CA SER A 66 19.85 5.44 -32.09
C SER A 66 18.53 5.76 -31.34
N SER A 67 17.49 4.95 -31.52
CA SER A 67 16.21 5.05 -30.83
C SER A 67 15.98 3.99 -29.77
N GLU A 68 16.89 3.02 -29.61
CA GLU A 68 16.80 1.94 -28.64
C GLU A 68 18.17 1.68 -28.02
N SER A 69 18.24 1.53 -26.71
CA SER A 69 19.51 1.17 -26.04
C SER A 69 19.39 0.17 -24.91
N ARG A 70 18.16 -0.26 -24.58
CA ARG A 70 17.87 -1.20 -23.51
C ARG A 70 16.90 -2.28 -23.99
N ASP A 71 17.13 -3.50 -23.51
CA ASP A 71 16.31 -4.71 -23.70
C ASP A 71 16.20 -5.35 -22.31
N SER A 72 15.17 -4.97 -21.56
CA SER A 72 15.05 -5.27 -20.13
C SER A 72 14.69 -6.74 -19.84
N ASP A 73 13.91 -7.39 -20.71
CA ASP A 73 13.51 -8.79 -20.59
C ASP A 73 14.34 -9.75 -21.47
N GLY A 74 15.11 -9.22 -22.43
CA GLY A 74 15.98 -9.98 -23.31
C GLY A 74 15.25 -10.62 -24.50
N ASP A 75 14.09 -10.11 -24.91
CA ASP A 75 13.29 -10.66 -26.00
C ASP A 75 13.70 -10.16 -27.39
N THR A 76 14.67 -9.25 -27.47
CA THR A 76 15.22 -8.59 -28.68
C THR A 76 14.40 -7.42 -29.24
N LEU A 77 13.34 -7.01 -28.58
CA LEU A 77 12.67 -5.73 -28.78
C LEU A 77 13.25 -4.73 -27.78
N GLY A 78 13.49 -3.49 -28.22
CA GLY A 78 14.00 -2.46 -27.31
C GLY A 78 12.89 -1.85 -26.49
N ASP A 79 13.19 -1.45 -25.25
CA ASP A 79 12.21 -0.92 -24.28
C ASP A 79 11.41 0.29 -24.83
N ASN A 80 11.90 1.08 -25.80
CA ASN A 80 11.09 2.18 -26.36
C ASN A 80 10.03 1.68 -27.36
N ALA A 81 10.16 0.46 -27.89
CA ALA A 81 9.25 -0.18 -28.83
C ALA A 81 8.48 -1.36 -28.22
N ASP A 82 8.98 -1.93 -27.13
CA ASP A 82 8.28 -2.92 -26.32
C ASP A 82 7.11 -2.29 -25.57
N THR A 83 6.17 -3.12 -25.17
CA THR A 83 5.00 -2.76 -24.37
C THR A 83 4.93 -3.54 -23.07
N ASP A 84 5.89 -4.42 -22.80
CA ASP A 84 6.00 -5.30 -21.62
C ASP A 84 7.50 -5.47 -21.30
N ASP A 85 8.16 -4.37 -20.88
CA ASP A 85 9.62 -4.23 -20.80
C ASP A 85 10.30 -5.29 -19.90
N ASP A 86 9.59 -5.89 -18.94
CA ASP A 86 10.12 -6.93 -18.07
C ASP A 86 9.60 -8.35 -18.35
N GLY A 87 8.67 -8.48 -19.29
CA GLY A 87 8.14 -9.75 -19.76
C GLY A 87 7.35 -10.53 -18.70
N ASP A 88 6.75 -9.85 -17.71
CA ASP A 88 5.90 -10.48 -16.70
C ASP A 88 4.48 -10.80 -17.23
N GLY A 89 4.11 -10.18 -18.36
CA GLY A 89 2.84 -10.36 -19.04
C GLY A 89 1.80 -9.27 -18.75
N VAL A 90 2.19 -8.17 -18.10
CA VAL A 90 1.38 -6.97 -17.88
C VAL A 90 1.98 -5.81 -18.68
N ASP A 91 1.21 -5.26 -19.62
CA ASP A 91 1.70 -4.13 -20.43
C ASP A 91 2.17 -2.95 -19.54
N ASP A 92 3.27 -2.27 -19.87
CA ASP A 92 3.89 -1.17 -19.09
C ASP A 92 2.91 -0.05 -18.72
N ALA A 93 1.91 0.19 -19.57
CA ALA A 93 0.89 1.21 -19.35
C ALA A 93 -0.08 0.86 -18.20
N SER A 94 -0.11 -0.40 -17.80
CA SER A 94 -0.93 -0.95 -16.71
C SER A 94 -0.07 -1.50 -15.57
N ASP A 95 1.25 -1.54 -15.74
CA ASP A 95 2.21 -2.02 -14.76
C ASP A 95 2.71 -0.87 -13.87
N ALA A 96 2.62 -1.03 -12.55
CA ALA A 96 3.16 -0.06 -11.60
C ALA A 96 4.70 -0.08 -11.51
N PHE A 97 5.33 -1.18 -11.88
CA PHE A 97 6.77 -1.42 -11.90
C PHE A 97 7.25 -2.06 -13.23
N PRO A 98 7.18 -1.34 -14.37
CA PRO A 98 7.43 -1.91 -15.72
C PRO A 98 8.80 -2.58 -15.97
N LEU A 99 9.75 -2.49 -15.04
CA LEU A 99 11.09 -3.05 -15.18
C LEU A 99 11.38 -4.13 -14.13
N ASN A 100 10.36 -4.59 -13.40
CA ASN A 100 10.50 -5.52 -12.30
C ASN A 100 9.50 -6.68 -12.45
N PRO A 101 9.94 -7.82 -13.01
CA PRO A 101 9.03 -8.89 -13.40
C PRO A 101 8.44 -9.69 -12.23
N ALA A 102 8.64 -9.20 -11.00
CA ALA A 102 8.09 -9.76 -9.78
C ALA A 102 6.96 -8.90 -9.18
N GLU A 103 6.71 -7.69 -9.70
CA GLU A 103 5.76 -6.74 -9.13
C GLU A 103 5.06 -6.00 -10.27
N HIS A 104 3.72 -5.93 -10.24
CA HIS A 104 2.95 -5.15 -11.22
C HIS A 104 1.82 -4.32 -10.60
N THR A 105 1.51 -4.54 -9.32
CA THR A 105 0.43 -3.83 -8.60
C THR A 105 1.04 -3.03 -7.43
N ASP A 106 0.55 -1.80 -7.25
CA ASP A 106 0.88 -0.88 -6.15
C ASP A 106 -0.46 -0.30 -5.64
N SER A 107 -1.11 -1.04 -4.74
CA SER A 107 -2.49 -0.79 -4.34
C SER A 107 -2.67 0.49 -3.53
N ASP A 108 -1.69 0.87 -2.71
CA ASP A 108 -1.71 2.09 -1.89
C ASP A 108 -0.93 3.27 -2.51
N GLY A 109 -0.10 3.00 -3.54
CA GLY A 109 0.66 4.00 -4.27
C GLY A 109 1.96 4.43 -3.57
N ASP A 110 2.52 3.61 -2.69
CA ASP A 110 3.74 3.91 -1.94
C ASP A 110 5.04 3.55 -2.70
N ASN A 111 4.93 2.95 -3.89
CA ASN A 111 6.01 2.44 -4.73
C ASN A 111 6.71 1.18 -4.18
N ILE A 112 6.04 0.40 -3.35
CA ILE A 112 6.40 -0.97 -2.99
C ILE A 112 5.33 -1.88 -3.60
N GLY A 113 5.74 -2.85 -4.42
CA GLY A 113 4.75 -3.71 -5.07
C GLY A 113 4.07 -4.65 -4.09
N ASP A 114 2.79 -4.94 -4.34
CA ASP A 114 1.91 -5.72 -3.46
C ASP A 114 2.50 -7.10 -3.07
N ASN A 115 3.36 -7.72 -3.89
CA ASN A 115 3.96 -9.02 -3.54
C ASN A 115 5.05 -8.88 -2.45
N SER A 116 5.63 -7.69 -2.30
CA SER A 116 6.67 -7.35 -1.32
C SER A 116 6.17 -6.43 -0.21
N ASP A 117 5.00 -5.82 -0.36
CA ASP A 117 4.43 -4.89 0.59
C ASP A 117 3.74 -5.59 1.77
N GLY A 118 3.97 -5.04 2.97
CA GLY A 118 3.41 -5.52 4.22
C GLY A 118 2.08 -4.88 4.60
N ASP A 119 1.64 -3.85 3.91
CA ASP A 119 0.44 -3.03 4.21
C ASP A 119 -0.15 -2.48 2.88
N ILE A 120 -0.79 -3.36 2.09
CA ILE A 120 -1.08 -3.08 0.67
C ILE A 120 -2.21 -2.05 0.45
N ASP A 121 -2.94 -1.64 1.48
CA ASP A 121 -3.92 -0.56 1.38
C ASP A 121 -3.53 0.71 2.15
N GLY A 122 -2.40 0.67 2.89
CA GLY A 122 -1.75 1.82 3.49
C GLY A 122 -2.52 2.41 4.68
N ASP A 123 -3.21 1.57 5.45
CA ASP A 123 -4.03 2.00 6.59
C ASP A 123 -3.31 1.95 7.96
N ASP A 124 -2.00 1.64 7.93
CA ASP A 124 -1.11 1.42 9.07
C ASP A 124 -1.33 0.09 9.84
N VAL A 125 -2.16 -0.83 9.32
CA VAL A 125 -2.36 -2.19 9.85
C VAL A 125 -1.77 -3.22 8.88
N PRO A 126 -0.73 -3.98 9.27
CA PRO A 126 -0.10 -4.92 8.35
C PRO A 126 -1.08 -5.98 7.82
N ASN A 127 -0.93 -6.37 6.55
CA ASN A 127 -1.73 -7.38 5.84
C ASN A 127 -1.99 -8.69 6.64
N ALA A 128 -1.04 -9.06 7.50
CA ALA A 128 -1.11 -10.28 8.32
C ALA A 128 -2.00 -10.14 9.57
N ASP A 129 -2.21 -8.92 10.04
CA ASP A 129 -3.00 -8.56 11.21
C ASP A 129 -4.33 -7.88 10.83
N ASP A 130 -4.51 -7.55 9.55
CA ASP A 130 -5.72 -6.92 9.00
C ASP A 130 -6.72 -7.95 8.42
N PRO A 131 -7.98 -8.00 8.90
CA PRO A 131 -9.06 -8.78 8.29
C PRO A 131 -9.47 -8.34 6.88
N PHE A 132 -9.26 -7.07 6.50
CA PHE A 132 -9.61 -6.53 5.18
C PHE A 132 -8.43 -5.83 4.49
N PRO A 133 -7.36 -6.57 4.16
CA PRO A 133 -6.09 -6.03 3.65
C PRO A 133 -6.16 -5.41 2.25
N ASN A 134 -7.33 -5.10 1.71
CA ASN A 134 -7.47 -4.38 0.44
C ASN A 134 -8.50 -3.24 0.58
N ASP A 135 -8.86 -2.89 1.81
CA ASP A 135 -9.85 -1.88 2.14
C ASP A 135 -9.36 -1.05 3.32
N SER A 136 -8.61 0.00 3.01
CA SER A 136 -8.07 0.93 4.00
C SER A 136 -9.12 1.70 4.82
N SER A 137 -10.41 1.45 4.59
CA SER A 137 -11.49 1.93 5.44
C SER A 137 -11.91 0.93 6.52
N GLU A 138 -11.39 -0.29 6.54
CA GLU A 138 -11.76 -1.37 7.47
C GLU A 138 -10.54 -2.19 7.91
N TRP A 139 -10.10 -2.04 9.17
CA TRP A 139 -8.90 -2.75 9.68
C TRP A 139 -9.20 -3.76 10.81
N ALA A 140 -10.48 -3.96 11.13
CA ALA A 140 -10.93 -4.76 12.26
C ALA A 140 -12.28 -5.41 11.98
N ASP A 141 -12.46 -6.64 12.47
CA ASP A 141 -13.69 -7.44 12.39
C ASP A 141 -13.87 -8.14 13.75
N THR A 142 -14.48 -7.43 14.70
CA THR A 142 -14.45 -7.78 16.13
C THR A 142 -15.17 -9.10 16.43
N ASP A 143 -16.25 -9.40 15.70
CA ASP A 143 -17.03 -10.63 15.84
C ASP A 143 -16.75 -11.68 14.74
N SER A 144 -15.92 -11.33 13.75
CA SER A 144 -15.53 -12.19 12.63
C SER A 144 -16.71 -12.57 11.72
N ASP A 145 -17.67 -11.65 11.53
CA ASP A 145 -18.82 -11.85 10.65
C ASP A 145 -18.55 -11.51 9.17
N GLY A 146 -17.43 -10.84 8.91
CA GLY A 146 -16.98 -10.43 7.58
C GLY A 146 -17.41 -9.01 7.17
N THR A 147 -17.98 -8.23 8.08
CA THR A 147 -18.20 -6.79 7.98
C THR A 147 -17.20 -6.08 8.87
N GLY A 148 -16.50 -5.07 8.37
CA GLY A 148 -15.52 -4.36 9.18
C GLY A 148 -16.19 -3.43 10.19
N ASP A 149 -15.56 -3.24 11.36
CA ASP A 149 -16.10 -2.46 12.49
C ASP A 149 -16.50 -1.01 12.10
N ASN A 150 -15.96 -0.42 11.01
CA ASN A 150 -16.37 0.93 10.61
C ASN A 150 -17.68 0.93 9.78
N ALA A 151 -18.04 -0.19 9.16
CA ALA A 151 -19.26 -0.40 8.40
C ALA A 151 -20.31 -1.25 9.14
N ASP A 152 -19.88 -2.05 10.11
CA ASP A 152 -20.75 -2.78 11.01
C ASP A 152 -21.50 -1.82 11.94
N THR A 153 -22.69 -2.23 12.37
CA THR A 153 -23.51 -1.49 13.33
C THR A 153 -23.66 -2.23 14.66
N ASP A 154 -23.13 -3.46 14.78
CA ASP A 154 -23.18 -4.34 15.96
C ASP A 154 -21.84 -5.11 16.02
N ASP A 155 -20.74 -4.38 16.28
CA ASP A 155 -19.34 -4.84 16.19
C ASP A 155 -19.06 -6.18 16.90
N ASP A 156 -19.83 -6.51 17.94
CA ASP A 156 -19.64 -7.72 18.76
C ASP A 156 -20.75 -8.77 18.64
N ASN A 157 -21.73 -8.52 17.77
CA ASN A 157 -22.88 -9.36 17.48
C ASN A 157 -23.65 -9.83 18.74
N ASP A 158 -23.70 -9.01 19.79
CA ASP A 158 -24.47 -9.30 21.01
C ASP A 158 -25.96 -8.90 20.91
N GLY A 159 -26.32 -8.21 19.83
CA GLY A 159 -27.68 -7.83 19.46
C GLY A 159 -28.05 -6.39 19.82
N TYR A 160 -27.09 -5.59 20.30
CA TYR A 160 -27.25 -4.16 20.54
C TYR A 160 -26.36 -3.38 19.58
N THR A 161 -26.93 -2.39 18.88
CA THR A 161 -26.13 -1.61 17.93
C THR A 161 -25.15 -0.67 18.63
N ASP A 162 -24.00 -0.34 18.00
CA ASP A 162 -22.99 0.54 18.61
C ASP A 162 -23.57 1.89 19.02
N SER A 163 -24.56 2.39 18.26
CA SER A 163 -25.26 3.63 18.61
C SER A 163 -26.06 3.49 19.90
N VAL A 164 -26.72 2.35 20.14
CA VAL A 164 -27.46 2.10 21.38
C VAL A 164 -26.47 1.97 22.53
N GLU A 165 -25.38 1.26 22.33
CA GLU A 165 -24.36 1.05 23.35
C GLU A 165 -23.62 2.32 23.73
N ALA A 166 -23.27 3.16 22.75
CA ALA A 166 -22.70 4.47 22.99
C ALA A 166 -23.63 5.36 23.83
N ASP A 167 -24.94 5.32 23.56
CA ASP A 167 -25.93 6.05 24.34
C ASP A 167 -26.13 5.45 25.76
N CYS A 168 -25.97 4.14 25.90
CA CYS A 168 -26.12 3.39 27.17
C CYS A 168 -24.82 3.28 27.98
N GLY A 169 -23.68 3.71 27.43
CA GLY A 169 -22.37 3.71 28.06
C GLY A 169 -21.71 2.32 28.15
N THR A 170 -22.05 1.43 27.23
CA THR A 170 -21.41 0.13 27.06
C THR A 170 -20.34 0.13 25.96
N ASP A 171 -19.65 -0.99 25.77
CA ASP A 171 -18.45 -1.14 24.94
C ASP A 171 -18.80 -2.06 23.77
N SER A 172 -18.96 -1.48 22.58
CA SER A 172 -19.49 -2.19 21.40
C SER A 172 -18.61 -3.30 20.85
N LYS A 173 -17.37 -3.40 21.36
CA LYS A 173 -16.42 -4.41 20.93
C LYS A 173 -16.32 -5.58 21.90
N ARG A 174 -17.33 -5.75 22.77
CA ARG A 174 -17.29 -6.71 23.86
C ARG A 174 -18.66 -7.36 24.05
N PRO A 175 -18.84 -8.63 23.61
CA PRO A 175 -20.15 -9.30 23.60
C PRO A 175 -20.78 -9.56 24.98
N ASN A 176 -20.10 -9.17 26.06
CA ASN A 176 -20.56 -9.27 27.44
C ASN A 176 -20.87 -7.91 28.07
N SER A 177 -20.71 -6.84 27.31
CA SER A 177 -20.95 -5.47 27.73
C SER A 177 -22.33 -5.01 27.26
N VAL A 178 -23.39 -5.75 27.59
CA VAL A 178 -24.75 -5.38 27.17
C VAL A 178 -25.32 -4.20 27.98
N PRO A 179 -26.14 -3.31 27.37
CA PRO A 179 -26.93 -2.31 28.08
C PRO A 179 -27.81 -2.93 29.17
N SER A 180 -27.83 -2.32 30.37
CA SER A 180 -28.73 -2.72 31.44
C SER A 180 -30.15 -2.26 31.15
N ASP A 181 -31.11 -3.19 31.18
CA ASP A 181 -32.56 -2.93 31.03
C ASP A 181 -33.29 -3.62 32.19
N PHE A 182 -33.47 -2.90 33.30
CA PHE A 182 -34.00 -3.47 34.54
C PHE A 182 -35.49 -3.87 34.44
N ASP A 183 -36.24 -3.22 33.56
CA ASP A 183 -37.69 -3.33 33.49
C ASP A 183 -38.20 -4.05 32.21
N GLY A 184 -37.29 -4.27 31.25
CA GLY A 184 -37.47 -5.10 30.06
C GLY A 184 -38.24 -4.42 28.94
N ASP A 185 -38.28 -3.08 28.91
CA ASP A 185 -39.06 -2.31 27.92
C ASP A 185 -38.27 -1.97 26.64
N GLY A 186 -36.97 -2.33 26.60
CA GLY A 186 -36.07 -2.10 25.47
C GLY A 186 -35.35 -0.76 25.50
N VAL A 187 -35.53 0.06 26.55
CA VAL A 187 -34.73 1.25 26.82
C VAL A 187 -33.77 0.96 27.95
N CYS A 188 -32.48 1.25 27.76
CA CYS A 188 -31.51 1.01 28.83
C CYS A 188 -31.71 1.97 30.01
N ASP A 189 -31.38 1.51 31.21
CA ASP A 189 -31.51 2.23 32.49
C ASP A 189 -30.86 3.64 32.46
N ALA A 190 -29.87 3.86 31.60
CA ALA A 190 -29.18 5.14 31.43
C ALA A 190 -30.03 6.19 30.70
N LEU A 191 -30.90 5.77 29.79
CA LEU A 191 -31.80 6.61 29.00
C LEU A 191 -33.25 6.53 29.50
N ASP A 192 -33.57 5.51 30.30
CA ASP A 192 -34.88 5.31 30.85
C ASP A 192 -35.15 6.28 32.02
N THR A 193 -36.25 7.02 31.88
CA THR A 193 -36.73 8.00 32.88
C THR A 193 -37.96 7.51 33.62
N THR A 194 -38.46 6.32 33.31
CA THR A 194 -39.68 5.76 33.85
C THR A 194 -39.48 4.29 34.22
N ASP A 195 -39.63 3.93 35.50
CA ASP A 195 -39.61 2.53 35.99
C ASP A 195 -40.84 1.71 35.52
N SER A 196 -41.18 1.81 34.24
CA SER A 196 -42.41 1.34 33.65
C SER A 196 -42.22 -0.05 33.08
N ARG A 197 -41.95 -1.04 33.96
CA ARG A 197 -42.12 -2.46 33.64
C ARG A 197 -43.37 -2.61 32.80
N SER A 198 -43.19 -3.05 31.56
CA SER A 198 -44.20 -3.10 30.51
C SER A 198 -45.63 -3.28 31.06
N ASP A 199 -46.53 -2.41 30.62
CA ASP A 199 -47.93 -2.31 31.08
C ASP A 199 -48.72 -3.63 31.00
N ASP A 200 -48.18 -4.67 30.36
CA ASP A 200 -48.74 -6.01 30.28
C ASP A 200 -48.72 -6.79 31.62
N MET A 201 -47.91 -6.37 32.62
CA MET A 201 -47.92 -6.97 33.97
C MET A 201 -48.74 -6.19 35.01
N LYS A 202 -49.33 -5.03 34.66
CA LYS A 202 -50.15 -4.24 35.61
C LYS A 202 -51.50 -4.86 35.96
N ALA A 203 -51.87 -6.01 35.38
CA ALA A 203 -53.21 -6.57 35.54
C ALA A 203 -53.47 -7.34 36.85
N GLU A 204 -52.47 -7.74 37.65
CA GLU A 204 -52.74 -8.67 38.78
C GLU A 204 -52.19 -8.29 40.16
N ASN A 205 -51.47 -7.17 40.33
CA ASN A 205 -51.22 -6.66 41.69
C ASN A 205 -50.92 -5.17 41.73
N ALA A 206 -51.96 -4.35 41.92
CA ALA A 206 -51.83 -2.95 42.27
C ALA A 206 -51.25 -2.81 43.69
N GLN A 207 -49.93 -2.95 43.83
CA GLN A 207 -49.22 -2.45 45.00
C GLN A 207 -48.84 -1.00 44.73
N VAL A 208 -49.51 -0.12 45.47
CA VAL A 208 -49.29 1.33 45.50
C VAL A 208 -47.80 1.62 45.72
N ASP A 209 -47.20 2.29 44.74
CA ASP A 209 -45.87 2.90 44.80
C ASP A 209 -45.77 3.87 46.01
N PRO A 210 -44.88 3.63 46.99
CA PRO A 210 -44.56 4.61 48.01
C PRO A 210 -43.56 5.60 47.40
N GLY A 211 -44.09 6.59 46.67
CA GLY A 211 -43.36 7.58 45.91
C GLY A 211 -41.99 7.98 46.48
N PHE A 212 -40.96 7.78 45.66
CA PHE A 212 -39.62 8.29 45.88
C PHE A 212 -39.64 9.83 45.83
N THR A 213 -39.34 10.47 46.96
CA THR A 213 -39.20 11.92 47.05
C THR A 213 -37.72 12.29 47.04
N PRO A 214 -37.21 13.08 46.08
CA PRO A 214 -35.84 13.55 46.13
C PRO A 214 -35.75 14.72 47.11
N GLY A 215 -34.94 14.58 48.16
CA GLY A 215 -34.70 15.64 49.13
C GLY A 215 -33.66 15.29 50.20
N PHE A 216 -32.43 15.79 50.05
CA PHE A 216 -31.63 16.19 51.21
C PHE A 216 -32.29 17.43 51.88
N PRO A 217 -31.99 17.85 53.14
CA PRO A 217 -31.12 17.29 54.19
C PRO A 217 -31.76 17.26 55.62
N SER A 218 -31.07 16.71 56.64
CA SER A 218 -30.79 17.34 57.97
C SER A 218 -30.73 16.40 59.20
N ILE A 219 -29.51 16.25 59.76
CA ILE A 219 -29.06 16.62 61.13
C ILE A 219 -29.75 16.02 62.40
N LEU A 220 -28.87 15.64 63.35
CA LEU A 220 -29.01 15.38 64.83
C LEU A 220 -29.25 13.90 65.21
N ALA A 221 -28.52 13.23 66.11
CA ALA A 221 -27.72 13.60 67.29
C ALA A 221 -26.87 12.35 67.71
N ALA A 222 -25.90 12.31 68.63
CA ALA A 222 -24.89 13.19 69.20
C ALA A 222 -24.02 12.31 70.16
N VAL A 223 -22.75 12.69 70.35
CA VAL A 223 -21.84 12.41 71.49
C VAL A 223 -21.39 10.95 71.78
N SER A 224 -20.10 10.67 71.59
CA SER A 224 -19.23 10.22 72.69
C SER A 224 -17.79 10.69 72.50
N LEU A 225 -17.21 11.14 73.61
CA LEU A 225 -15.98 11.89 73.76
C LEU A 225 -14.83 10.94 74.20
N ILE A 226 -13.59 11.39 74.00
CA ILE A 226 -12.34 11.05 74.73
C ILE A 226 -11.36 10.11 74.01
N GLY A 227 -10.18 10.66 73.72
CA GLY A 227 -8.98 9.87 73.40
C GLY A 227 -7.81 10.68 72.86
N ALA A 228 -7.39 11.76 73.53
CA ALA A 228 -6.16 12.49 73.20
C ALA A 228 -4.93 11.87 73.89
N ALA A 229 -3.90 11.49 73.13
CA ALA A 229 -2.49 11.42 73.54
C ALA A 229 -1.63 11.21 72.27
N MET A 230 -0.93 12.23 71.76
CA MET A 230 0.41 12.70 72.17
C MET A 230 1.60 11.91 71.60
N LEU A 231 2.44 12.64 70.84
CA LEU A 231 3.88 12.44 70.54
C LEU A 231 4.27 11.16 69.77
N GLY A 232 5.15 11.13 68.76
CA GLY A 232 6.14 12.08 68.25
C GLY A 232 7.33 11.30 67.65
N ARG A 233 8.08 11.98 66.78
CA ARG A 233 9.49 11.73 66.35
C ARG A 233 9.86 10.61 65.34
N ARG A 234 10.42 11.14 64.24
CA ARG A 234 11.75 10.92 63.63
C ARG A 234 11.94 9.85 62.54
N LYS A 235 12.36 10.42 61.40
CA LYS A 235 13.27 10.05 60.32
C LYS A 235 14.42 9.09 60.67
N GLU A 236 14.91 8.43 59.60
CA GLU A 236 16.03 7.47 59.40
C GLU A 236 15.46 6.06 59.19
N ASP A 237 15.65 5.38 58.05
CA ASP A 237 16.79 5.35 57.12
C ASP A 237 16.44 5.67 55.65
#